data_AF-A0A8S3I070-F1
#
_entry.id   AF-A0A8S3I070-F1
#
_cell.length_a   1.000
_cell.length_b   1.000
_cell.length_c   1.000
_cell.angle_alpha   90.00
_cell.angle_beta   90.00
_cell.angle_gamma   90.00
#
_symmetry.space_group_name_H-M   'P 1'
#
loop_
_entity.id
_entity.type
_entity.pdbx_description
1 polymer ?
#
loop_
_entity_poly.entity_id
_entity_poly.type
_entity_poly.pdbx_seq_one_letter_code
_entity_poly.pdbx_strand_id
1 'polypeptide(L)'
;DKSANHGLFSYGKYIVLLWFASCVLLIFELCERGFQLRNPFHSIWSTRVGRNVSLTFLILAGLSSFTYIICLTVLVVRVFWNIRSKQSEIAAMRRIRRLIYQGAFYRFQFMLLTTILCAIITIVSYYLSQLYETYWVWDKEKPTKIQYSGAFITGVYGMLNIYVFAILVLFSPVISNVDDMDELTLTNDDGNVMHLTHNQTSAYQMISKTAIT
;
A
#
# COMPACT_ATOMS: atom_id res chain seq x y z
N ASP A 1 -12.10 31.03 -11.81
CA ASP A 1 -12.72 30.84 -10.51
C ASP A 1 -12.28 29.50 -9.92
N LYS A 2 -12.14 29.45 -8.60
CA LYS A 2 -11.17 28.69 -7.81
C LYS A 2 -11.34 27.16 -7.85
N SER A 3 -10.34 26.43 -8.35
CA SER A 3 -10.20 24.99 -8.09
C SER A 3 -8.76 24.66 -7.70
N ALA A 4 -8.40 25.04 -6.48
CA ALA A 4 -7.14 24.71 -5.83
C ALA A 4 -7.36 23.73 -4.65
N ASN A 5 -8.43 22.93 -4.67
CA ASN A 5 -8.59 21.80 -3.76
C ASN A 5 -7.86 20.58 -4.33
N HIS A 6 -6.53 20.70 -4.42
CA HIS A 6 -5.65 19.59 -4.80
C HIS A 6 -5.62 18.54 -3.69
N GLY A 7 -5.61 17.26 -4.08
CA GLY A 7 -5.18 16.16 -3.22
C GLY A 7 -6.32 15.31 -2.69
N LEU A 8 -6.73 15.50 -1.44
CA LEU A 8 -7.47 14.48 -0.68
C LEU A 8 -8.88 14.17 -1.20
N PHE A 9 -9.64 15.18 -1.59
CA PHE A 9 -11.06 15.00 -1.94
C PHE A 9 -11.27 14.20 -3.24
N SER A 10 -10.33 14.28 -4.17
CA SER A 10 -10.37 13.49 -5.42
C SER A 10 -10.20 11.99 -5.14
N TYR A 11 -9.36 11.64 -4.17
CA TYR A 11 -9.18 10.27 -3.68
C TYR A 11 -10.23 9.84 -2.65
N GLY A 12 -11.09 10.77 -2.20
CA GLY A 12 -12.08 10.54 -1.14
C GLY A 12 -13.05 9.40 -1.46
N LYS A 13 -13.38 9.17 -2.73
CA LYS A 13 -14.27 8.07 -3.15
C LYS A 13 -13.72 6.69 -2.78
N TYR A 14 -12.41 6.48 -2.92
CA TYR A 14 -11.76 5.21 -2.59
C TYR A 14 -11.65 5.01 -1.07
N ILE A 15 -11.38 6.08 -0.34
CA ILE A 15 -11.26 6.07 1.13
C ILE A 15 -12.63 5.82 1.76
N VAL A 16 -13.69 6.45 1.25
CA VAL A 16 -15.07 6.22 1.72
C VAL A 16 -15.52 4.78 1.48
N LEU A 17 -15.19 4.19 0.32
CA LEU A 17 -15.50 2.79 0.05
C LEU A 17 -14.78 1.84 1.03
N LEU A 18 -13.48 2.09 1.28
CA LEU A 18 -12.69 1.32 2.24
C LEU A 18 -13.23 1.44 3.67
N TRP A 19 -13.56 2.67 4.08
CA TRP A 19 -14.10 2.94 5.41
C TRP A 19 -15.44 2.24 5.60
N PHE A 20 -16.33 2.32 4.60
CA PHE A 20 -17.62 1.65 4.61
C PHE A 20 -17.48 0.12 4.73
N ALA A 21 -16.61 -0.50 3.91
CA ALA A 21 -16.34 -1.94 3.99
C ALA A 21 -15.82 -2.35 5.38
N SER A 22 -14.91 -1.54 5.94
CA SER A 22 -14.33 -1.77 7.26
C SER A 22 -15.36 -1.64 8.38
N CYS A 23 -16.26 -0.65 8.32
CA CYS A 23 -17.33 -0.48 9.29
C CYS A 23 -18.31 -1.66 9.27
N VAL A 24 -18.68 -2.18 8.10
CA VAL A 24 -19.56 -3.34 7.98
C VAL A 24 -18.92 -4.58 8.61
N LEU A 25 -17.64 -4.84 8.33
CA LEU A 25 -16.89 -5.95 8.94
C LEU A 25 -16.70 -5.76 10.46
N LEU A 26 -16.45 -4.54 10.91
CA LEU A 26 -16.31 -4.23 12.33
C LEU A 26 -17.61 -4.50 13.09
N ILE A 27 -18.76 -4.08 12.56
CA ILE A 27 -20.07 -4.35 13.16
C ILE A 27 -20.31 -5.86 13.25
N PHE A 28 -20.00 -6.60 12.18
CA PHE A 28 -20.11 -8.06 12.15
C PHE A 28 -19.24 -8.73 13.23
N GLU A 29 -17.96 -8.34 13.31
CA GLU A 29 -16.99 -8.84 14.30
C GLU A 29 -17.40 -8.51 15.75
N LEU A 30 -17.95 -7.31 16.00
CA LEU A 30 -18.49 -6.92 17.30
C LEU A 30 -19.75 -7.73 17.66
N CYS A 31 -20.60 -8.05 16.69
CA CYS A 31 -21.76 -8.90 16.94
C CYS A 31 -21.37 -10.36 17.23
N GLU A 32 -20.37 -10.91 16.53
CA GLU A 32 -19.94 -12.30 16.71
C GLU A 32 -19.03 -12.47 17.93
N ARG A 33 -17.87 -11.79 17.95
CA ARG A 33 -16.87 -11.92 19.02
C ARG A 33 -17.16 -11.02 20.22
N GLY A 34 -17.83 -9.89 20.03
CA GLY A 34 -18.19 -9.00 21.14
C GLY A 34 -19.23 -9.60 22.08
N PHE A 35 -20.18 -10.40 21.57
CA PHE A 35 -21.14 -11.10 22.43
C PHE A 35 -20.52 -12.29 23.18
N GLN A 36 -19.45 -12.87 22.65
CA GLN A 36 -18.70 -13.95 23.30
C GLN A 36 -18.00 -13.50 24.59
N LEU A 37 -17.69 -12.21 24.75
CA LEU A 37 -17.15 -11.65 26.00
C LEU A 37 -18.10 -11.81 27.18
N ARG A 38 -19.42 -11.83 26.94
CA ARG A 38 -20.44 -12.01 27.98
C ARG A 38 -20.91 -13.45 28.09
N ASN A 39 -20.95 -14.18 26.97
CA ASN A 39 -21.30 -15.60 26.97
C ASN A 39 -20.42 -16.37 25.98
N PRO A 40 -19.43 -17.15 26.46
CA PRO A 40 -18.48 -17.84 25.60
C PRO A 40 -19.11 -18.95 24.74
N PHE A 41 -20.33 -19.39 25.05
CA PHE A 41 -21.07 -20.39 24.28
C PHE A 41 -22.09 -19.76 23.31
N HIS A 42 -22.18 -18.42 23.26
CA HIS A 42 -23.06 -17.75 22.32
C HIS A 42 -22.46 -17.80 20.91
N SER A 43 -23.20 -18.39 19.98
CA SER A 43 -22.87 -18.38 18.57
C SER A 43 -24.03 -17.75 17.79
N ILE A 44 -23.74 -16.66 17.09
CA ILE A 44 -24.70 -15.95 16.24
C ILE A 44 -25.32 -16.89 15.18
N TRP A 45 -24.57 -17.94 14.82
CA TRP A 45 -24.93 -18.98 13.87
C TRP A 45 -25.98 -19.97 14.39
N SER A 46 -26.11 -20.11 15.71
CA SER A 46 -27.08 -21.00 16.34
C SER A 46 -28.52 -20.50 16.14
N THR A 47 -28.72 -19.18 16.12
CA THR A 47 -30.05 -18.59 15.93
C THR A 47 -30.36 -18.37 14.45
N ARG A 48 -31.58 -18.70 14.00
CA ARG A 48 -31.99 -18.55 12.59
C ARG A 48 -31.93 -17.10 12.11
N VAL A 49 -32.31 -16.15 12.97
CA VAL A 49 -32.23 -14.70 12.67
C VAL A 49 -30.79 -14.22 12.63
N GLY A 50 -29.98 -14.56 13.64
CA GLY A 50 -28.57 -14.19 13.72
C GLY A 50 -27.75 -14.69 12.52
N ARG A 51 -27.97 -15.94 12.11
CA ARG A 51 -27.33 -16.54 10.93
C ARG A 51 -27.68 -15.82 9.63
N ASN A 52 -28.96 -15.51 9.39
CA ASN A 52 -29.36 -14.81 8.17
C ASN A 52 -28.74 -13.41 8.09
N VAL A 53 -28.77 -12.66 9.19
CA VAL A 53 -28.18 -11.31 9.28
C VAL A 53 -26.65 -11.37 9.08
N SER A 54 -25.99 -12.33 9.71
CA SER A 54 -24.55 -12.58 9.58
C SER A 54 -24.13 -12.89 8.15
N LEU A 55 -24.87 -13.78 7.48
CA LEU A 55 -24.64 -14.10 6.07
C LEU A 55 -24.84 -12.88 5.17
N THR A 56 -25.84 -12.04 5.43
CA THR A 56 -26.04 -10.80 4.67
C THR A 56 -24.85 -9.85 4.82
N PHE A 57 -24.35 -9.64 6.04
CA PHE A 57 -23.17 -8.80 6.28
C PHE A 57 -21.91 -9.36 5.61
N LEU A 58 -21.70 -10.68 5.68
CA LEU A 58 -20.56 -11.34 5.05
C LEU A 58 -20.59 -11.19 3.52
N ILE A 59 -21.74 -11.42 2.89
CA ILE A 59 -21.91 -11.25 1.44
C ILE A 59 -21.71 -9.79 1.03
N LEU A 60 -22.28 -8.84 1.80
CA LEU A 60 -22.15 -7.41 1.54
C LEU A 60 -20.69 -6.94 1.65
N ALA A 61 -19.98 -7.37 2.70
CA ALA A 61 -18.57 -7.08 2.88
C ALA A 61 -17.70 -7.71 1.78
N GLY A 62 -18.02 -8.94 1.36
CA GLY A 62 -17.34 -9.61 0.25
C GLY A 62 -17.47 -8.86 -1.06
N LEU A 63 -18.69 -8.45 -1.44
CA LEU A 63 -18.94 -7.66 -2.66
C LEU A 63 -18.20 -6.30 -2.62
N SER A 64 -18.20 -5.63 -1.47
CA SER A 64 -17.52 -4.35 -1.28
C SER A 64 -15.99 -4.49 -1.37
N SER A 65 -15.42 -5.49 -0.70
CA SER A 65 -13.99 -5.80 -0.73
C SER A 65 -13.52 -6.17 -2.13
N PHE A 66 -14.30 -7.01 -2.84
CA PHE A 66 -14.00 -7.38 -4.22
C PHE A 66 -13.97 -6.17 -5.17
N THR A 67 -14.98 -5.30 -5.07
CA THR A 67 -15.03 -4.06 -5.86
C THR A 67 -13.84 -3.15 -5.55
N TYR A 68 -13.49 -3.01 -4.26
CA TYR A 68 -12.33 -2.22 -3.83
C TYR A 68 -11.01 -2.78 -4.40
N ILE A 69 -10.78 -4.10 -4.34
CA ILE A 69 -9.58 -4.76 -4.87
C ILE A 69 -9.43 -4.51 -6.38
N ILE A 70 -10.52 -4.59 -7.15
CA ILE A 70 -10.49 -4.30 -8.59
C ILE A 70 -10.08 -2.84 -8.83
N CYS A 71 -10.71 -1.88 -8.13
CA CYS A 71 -10.37 -0.46 -8.26
C CYS A 71 -8.91 -0.18 -7.88
N LEU A 72 -8.42 -0.77 -6.79
CA LEU A 72 -7.04 -0.63 -6.34
C LEU A 72 -6.07 -1.19 -7.38
N THR A 73 -6.36 -2.37 -7.93
CA THR A 73 -5.53 -2.99 -8.97
C THR A 73 -5.45 -2.10 -10.22
N VAL A 74 -6.57 -1.52 -10.66
CA VAL A 74 -6.60 -0.59 -11.79
C VAL A 74 -5.77 0.66 -11.50
N LEU A 75 -5.87 1.25 -10.30
CA LEU A 75 -5.06 2.41 -9.92
C LEU A 75 -3.56 2.09 -9.93
N VAL A 76 -3.16 0.95 -9.37
CA VAL A 76 -1.78 0.50 -9.37
C VAL A 76 -1.27 0.33 -10.80
N VAL A 77 -2.01 -0.36 -11.66
CA VAL A 77 -1.65 -0.58 -13.08
C VAL A 77 -1.57 0.75 -13.84
N ARG A 78 -2.52 1.67 -13.62
CA ARG A 78 -2.49 3.01 -14.24
C ARG A 78 -1.25 3.79 -13.82
N VAL A 79 -0.91 3.78 -12.54
CA VAL A 79 0.30 4.45 -12.04
C VAL A 79 1.55 3.82 -12.64
N PHE A 80 1.62 2.48 -12.72
CA PHE A 80 2.70 1.78 -13.42
C PHE A 80 2.84 2.20 -14.88
N TRP A 81 1.74 2.23 -15.63
CA TRP A 81 1.75 2.63 -17.04
C TRP A 81 2.11 4.09 -17.24
N ASN A 82 1.58 4.99 -16.42
CA ASN A 82 1.89 6.42 -16.47
C ASN A 82 3.39 6.66 -16.22
N ILE A 83 3.95 5.99 -15.22
CA ILE A 83 5.37 6.05 -14.86
C ILE A 83 6.24 5.48 -15.98
N ARG A 84 5.85 4.33 -16.55
CA ARG A 84 6.58 3.69 -17.65
C ARG A 84 6.56 4.53 -18.92
N SER A 85 5.43 5.17 -19.23
CA SER A 85 5.28 6.06 -20.39
C SER A 85 6.24 7.26 -20.27
N LYS A 86 6.25 7.91 -19.10
CA LYS A 86 7.07 9.12 -18.87
C LYS A 86 8.55 8.84 -18.63
N GLN A 87 8.91 7.61 -18.27
CA GLN A 87 10.31 7.19 -18.20
C GLN A 87 11.02 7.33 -19.56
N SER A 88 10.29 7.21 -20.68
CA SER A 88 10.83 7.39 -22.04
C SER A 88 11.15 8.86 -22.36
N GLU A 89 10.35 9.80 -21.84
CA GLU A 89 10.51 11.24 -22.06
C GLU A 89 11.62 11.84 -21.15
N ILE A 90 11.79 11.32 -19.94
CA ILE A 90 12.83 11.77 -18.98
C ILE A 90 14.24 11.37 -19.46
N ALA A 91 14.37 10.32 -20.28
CA ALA A 91 15.63 9.92 -20.89
C ALA A 91 16.25 11.01 -21.80
N ALA A 92 15.45 11.99 -22.25
CA ALA A 92 15.88 13.08 -23.12
C ALA A 92 16.40 14.35 -22.38
N MET A 93 16.44 14.38 -21.04
CA MET A 93 16.84 15.57 -20.27
C MET A 93 18.32 15.58 -19.79
N ARG A 94 18.88 16.77 -19.49
CA ARG A 94 20.28 17.01 -19.04
C ARG A 94 20.69 16.21 -17.78
N ARG A 95 21.97 15.78 -17.76
CA ARG A 95 22.62 14.82 -16.82
C ARG A 95 22.42 15.10 -15.32
N ILE A 96 22.50 16.36 -14.86
CA ILE A 96 22.44 16.72 -13.43
C ILE A 96 20.99 16.66 -12.89
N ARG A 97 20.02 17.22 -13.64
CA ARG A 97 18.60 17.09 -13.29
C ARG A 97 18.16 15.62 -13.33
N ARG A 98 18.67 14.84 -14.30
CA ARG A 98 18.40 13.41 -14.41
C ARG A 98 18.77 12.62 -13.14
N LEU A 99 19.89 12.91 -12.47
CA LEU A 99 20.30 12.19 -11.24
C LEU A 99 19.32 12.41 -10.08
N ILE A 100 18.82 13.63 -9.91
CA ILE A 100 17.84 13.97 -8.86
C ILE A 100 16.47 13.33 -9.16
N TYR A 101 16.00 13.41 -10.42
CA TYR A 101 14.75 12.75 -10.84
C TYR A 101 14.84 11.22 -10.78
N GLN A 102 16.00 10.65 -11.10
CA GLN A 102 16.25 9.21 -11.07
C GLN A 102 16.24 8.68 -9.62
N GLY A 103 16.71 9.48 -8.64
CA GLY A 103 16.61 9.17 -7.21
C GLY A 103 15.17 9.08 -6.71
N ALA A 104 14.30 10.02 -7.10
CA ALA A 104 12.89 9.99 -6.71
C ALA A 104 12.09 8.86 -7.39
N PHE A 105 12.37 8.60 -8.67
CA PHE A 105 11.74 7.51 -9.44
C PHE A 105 12.10 6.13 -8.89
N TYR A 106 13.37 5.92 -8.49
CA TYR A 106 13.82 4.66 -7.90
C TYR A 106 13.17 4.36 -6.55
N ARG A 107 12.94 5.38 -5.70
CA ARG A 107 12.23 5.23 -4.41
C ARG A 107 10.80 4.72 -4.62
N PHE A 108 10.11 5.29 -5.61
CA PHE A 108 8.75 4.89 -5.95
C PHE A 108 8.70 3.45 -6.49
N GLN A 109 9.62 3.10 -7.40
CA GLN A 109 9.71 1.75 -7.97
C GLN A 109 10.05 0.68 -6.92
N PHE A 110 10.92 1.00 -5.96
CA PHE A 110 11.27 0.11 -4.86
C PHE A 110 10.07 -0.19 -3.96
N MET A 111 9.31 0.84 -3.56
CA MET A 111 8.09 0.66 -2.76
C MET A 111 7.08 -0.25 -3.47
N LEU A 112 6.86 0.02 -4.75
CA LEU A 112 5.89 -0.69 -5.56
C LEU A 112 6.26 -2.16 -5.80
N LEU A 113 7.55 -2.45 -6.04
CA LEU A 113 8.06 -3.82 -6.17
C LEU A 113 7.98 -4.57 -4.84
N THR A 114 8.24 -3.89 -3.72
CA THR A 114 8.11 -4.48 -2.38
C THR A 114 6.66 -4.86 -2.09
N THR A 115 5.66 -4.05 -2.47
CA THR A 115 4.24 -4.39 -2.32
C THR A 115 3.86 -5.63 -3.13
N ILE A 116 4.38 -5.77 -4.35
CA ILE A 116 4.13 -6.95 -5.18
C ILE A 116 4.77 -8.21 -4.58
N LEU A 117 6.04 -8.12 -4.16
CA LEU A 117 6.71 -9.24 -3.48
C LEU A 117 5.97 -9.65 -2.20
N CYS A 118 5.49 -8.67 -1.42
CA CYS A 118 4.68 -8.91 -0.23
C CYS A 118 3.39 -9.65 -0.54
N ALA A 119 2.67 -9.24 -1.59
CA ALA A 119 1.46 -9.91 -2.02
C ALA A 119 1.72 -11.35 -2.44
N ILE A 120 2.76 -11.59 -3.25
CA ILE A 120 3.12 -12.94 -3.74
C ILE A 120 3.48 -13.86 -2.57
N ILE A 121 4.36 -13.42 -1.67
CA ILE A 121 4.80 -14.22 -0.52
C ILE A 121 3.62 -14.55 0.40
N THR A 122 2.70 -13.61 0.61
CA THR A 122 1.50 -13.82 1.44
C THR A 122 0.55 -14.83 0.81
N ILE A 123 0.30 -14.74 -0.50
CA ILE A 123 -0.54 -15.69 -1.22
C ILE A 123 0.06 -17.10 -1.17
N VAL A 124 1.35 -17.24 -1.46
CA VAL A 124 2.05 -18.53 -1.41
C VAL A 124 2.00 -19.12 0.00
N SER A 125 2.24 -18.31 1.03
CA SER A 125 2.16 -18.74 2.45
C SER A 125 0.76 -19.23 2.83
N TYR A 126 -0.29 -18.56 2.35
CA TYR A 126 -1.67 -18.97 2.56
C TYR A 126 -1.96 -20.34 1.94
N TYR A 127 -1.60 -20.55 0.67
CA TYR A 127 -1.81 -21.83 0.00
C TYR A 127 -1.01 -22.96 0.66
N LEU A 128 0.25 -22.72 1.03
CA LEU A 128 1.07 -23.72 1.73
C LEU A 128 0.48 -24.09 3.10
N SER A 129 -0.09 -23.12 3.83
CA SER A 129 -0.78 -23.37 5.10
C SER A 129 -1.98 -24.30 4.93
N GLN A 130 -2.80 -24.03 3.91
CA GLN A 130 -4.00 -24.83 3.61
C GLN A 130 -3.64 -26.25 3.15
N LEU A 131 -2.62 -26.38 2.30
CA LEU A 131 -2.14 -27.69 1.83
C LEU A 131 -1.56 -28.52 2.98
N TYR A 132 -0.84 -27.89 3.91
CA TYR A 132 -0.26 -28.58 5.06
C TYR A 132 -1.33 -29.04 6.05
N GLU A 133 -2.32 -28.20 6.35
CA GLU A 133 -3.44 -28.58 7.22
C GLU A 133 -4.28 -29.71 6.60
N THR A 134 -4.47 -29.66 5.29
CA THR A 134 -5.13 -30.74 4.53
C THR A 134 -4.30 -32.03 4.53
N TYR A 135 -2.97 -31.95 4.40
CA TYR A 135 -2.09 -33.12 4.44
C TYR A 135 -2.03 -33.77 5.83
N TRP A 136 -2.00 -32.96 6.89
CA TRP A 136 -1.87 -33.44 8.27
C TRP A 136 -3.14 -34.16 8.78
N VAL A 137 -4.31 -33.84 8.22
CA VAL A 137 -5.55 -34.61 8.48
C VAL A 137 -5.46 -36.06 7.96
N TRP A 138 -4.61 -36.33 6.95
CA TRP A 138 -4.60 -37.60 6.22
C TRP A 138 -3.43 -38.51 6.62
N ASP A 139 -2.28 -37.96 7.01
CA ASP A 139 -1.10 -38.75 7.40
C ASP A 139 -0.86 -38.64 8.91
N LYS A 140 -1.60 -39.38 9.76
CA LYS A 140 -1.51 -39.31 11.24
C LYS A 140 -0.18 -39.77 11.86
N GLU A 141 0.84 -40.10 11.07
CA GLU A 141 1.97 -40.93 11.53
C GLU A 141 3.34 -40.24 11.57
N LYS A 142 3.47 -38.93 11.34
CA LYS A 142 4.79 -38.26 11.38
C LYS A 142 4.88 -37.08 12.36
N PRO A 143 5.64 -37.20 13.47
CA PRO A 143 5.85 -36.11 14.41
C PRO A 143 6.96 -35.17 13.89
N THR A 144 6.71 -34.43 12.81
CA THR A 144 7.60 -33.33 12.43
C THR A 144 7.22 -32.09 13.25
N LYS A 145 8.04 -31.77 14.25
CA LYS A 145 7.85 -30.70 15.26
C LYS A 145 7.83 -29.26 14.70
N ILE A 146 7.78 -29.05 13.39
CA ILE A 146 7.85 -27.71 12.78
C ILE A 146 6.43 -27.20 12.57
N GLN A 147 6.01 -26.22 13.38
CA GLN A 147 4.72 -25.54 13.21
C GLN A 147 4.80 -24.51 12.08
N TYR A 148 4.48 -24.96 10.86
CA TYR A 148 4.45 -24.09 9.68
C TYR A 148 3.42 -22.95 9.83
N SER A 149 2.25 -23.21 10.42
CA SER A 149 1.22 -22.17 10.65
C SER A 149 1.75 -20.98 11.47
N GLY A 150 2.47 -21.24 12.57
CA GLY A 150 3.09 -20.18 13.38
C GLY A 150 4.21 -19.44 12.63
N ALA A 151 5.01 -20.18 11.83
CA ALA A 151 6.06 -19.59 11.00
C ALA A 151 5.50 -18.66 9.91
N PHE A 152 4.37 -19.02 9.29
CA PHE A 152 3.71 -18.18 8.30
C PHE A 152 3.13 -16.90 8.92
N ILE A 153 2.43 -17.03 10.05
CA ILE A 153 1.85 -15.87 10.75
C ILE A 153 2.97 -14.90 11.14
N THR A 154 4.02 -15.39 11.81
CA THR A 154 5.16 -14.56 12.23
C THR A 154 5.94 -13.97 11.04
N GLY A 155 6.10 -14.73 9.95
CA GLY A 155 6.75 -14.26 8.72
C GLY A 155 6.00 -13.11 8.04
N VAL A 156 4.68 -13.21 7.90
CA VAL A 156 3.85 -12.14 7.33
C VAL A 156 3.90 -10.88 8.21
N TYR A 157 3.79 -11.04 9.53
CA TYR A 157 3.93 -9.90 10.45
C TYR A 157 5.32 -9.26 10.37
N GLY A 158 6.39 -10.05 10.32
CA GLY A 158 7.76 -9.54 10.16
C GLY A 158 7.94 -8.76 8.85
N MET A 159 7.41 -9.30 7.75
CA MET A 159 7.49 -8.66 6.44
C MET A 159 6.77 -7.31 6.41
N LEU A 160 5.58 -7.22 7.02
CA LEU A 160 4.83 -5.97 7.11
C LEU A 160 5.55 -4.91 7.96
N ASN A 161 6.15 -5.30 9.08
CA ASN A 161 6.91 -4.36 9.93
C ASN A 161 8.15 -3.81 9.19
N ILE A 162 8.89 -4.68 8.50
CA ILE A 162 10.05 -4.26 7.68
C ILE A 162 9.61 -3.34 6.55
N TYR A 163 8.47 -3.63 5.90
CA TYR A 163 7.89 -2.77 4.86
C TYR A 163 7.56 -1.36 5.37
N VAL A 164 6.90 -1.26 6.53
CA VAL A 164 6.59 0.04 7.16
C VAL A 164 7.87 0.79 7.50
N PHE A 165 8.85 0.10 8.10
CA PHE A 165 10.14 0.70 8.42
C PHE A 165 10.86 1.23 7.17
N ALA A 166 10.87 0.46 6.08
CA ALA A 166 11.46 0.88 4.81
C ALA A 166 10.79 2.14 4.25
N ILE A 167 9.45 2.25 4.32
CA ILE A 167 8.73 3.45 3.89
C ILE A 167 9.12 4.64 4.76
N LEU A 168 9.16 4.49 6.08
CA LEU A 168 9.50 5.59 6.99
C LEU A 168 10.91 6.13 6.72
N VAL A 169 11.88 5.24 6.53
CA VAL A 169 13.27 5.64 6.23
C VAL A 169 13.38 6.28 4.84
N LEU A 170 12.70 5.73 3.84
CA LEU A 170 12.81 6.17 2.44
C LEU A 170 12.05 7.47 2.15
N PHE A 171 10.96 7.71 2.87
CA PHE A 171 10.15 8.93 2.81
C PHE A 171 10.50 9.95 3.90
N SER A 172 11.41 9.62 4.82
CA SER A 172 11.98 10.63 5.72
C SER A 172 12.58 11.74 4.86
N PRO A 173 12.25 13.02 5.14
CA PRO A 173 12.87 14.13 4.45
C PRO A 173 14.37 14.03 4.69
N VAL A 174 15.13 13.71 3.64
CA VAL A 174 16.58 13.89 3.67
C VAL A 174 16.76 15.39 3.79
N ILE A 175 17.25 15.84 4.94
CA ILE A 175 17.74 17.20 5.14
C ILE A 175 18.99 17.28 4.26
N SER A 176 18.77 17.55 2.99
CA SER A 176 19.83 17.93 2.10
C SER A 176 20.05 19.40 2.39
N ASN A 177 21.24 19.75 2.87
CA ASN A 177 21.78 21.10 2.76
C ASN A 177 21.92 21.43 1.26
N VAL A 178 20.80 21.56 0.56
CA VAL A 178 20.74 21.98 -0.84
C VAL A 178 21.14 23.44 -0.95
N ASP A 179 21.03 24.21 0.15
CA ASP A 179 21.62 25.53 0.23
C ASP A 179 23.14 25.49 -0.02
N ASP A 180 23.86 24.48 0.49
CA ASP A 180 25.33 24.34 0.27
C ASP A 180 25.67 23.86 -1.17
N MET A 181 24.76 23.11 -1.81
CA MET A 181 24.97 22.59 -3.18
C MET A 181 24.60 23.61 -4.25
N ASP A 182 23.64 24.50 -3.99
CA ASP A 182 23.36 25.65 -4.85
C ASP A 182 24.51 26.68 -4.73
N GLU A 183 25.09 26.89 -3.53
CA GLU A 183 26.23 27.81 -3.34
C GLU A 183 27.52 27.34 -4.06
N LEU A 184 27.80 26.03 -4.08
CA LEU A 184 28.92 25.45 -4.85
C LEU A 184 28.71 25.50 -6.37
N THR A 185 27.47 25.64 -6.84
CA THR A 185 27.15 25.75 -8.28
C THR A 185 27.09 27.20 -8.76
N LEU A 186 26.99 28.17 -7.84
CA LEU A 186 26.99 29.61 -8.15
C LEU A 186 28.39 30.23 -8.28
N THR A 187 29.46 29.48 -8.02
CA THR A 187 30.85 30.00 -8.04
C THR A 187 31.64 29.69 -9.31
N ASN A 188 31.07 29.00 -10.30
CA ASN A 188 31.73 28.77 -11.60
C ASN A 188 30.76 29.03 -12.78
N ASP A 189 30.82 30.23 -13.35
CA ASP A 189 31.38 30.50 -14.70
C ASP A 189 30.81 31.79 -15.32
N ASP A 190 29.61 32.23 -14.99
CA ASP A 190 29.04 33.44 -15.60
C ASP A 190 28.29 34.26 -14.57
N GLY A 191 28.77 35.47 -14.26
CA GLY A 191 28.26 36.39 -13.23
C GLY A 191 26.83 36.93 -13.43
N ASN A 192 25.87 36.07 -13.75
CA ASN A 192 24.45 36.34 -13.78
C ASN A 192 23.70 35.48 -12.76
N VAL A 193 23.08 36.16 -11.80
CA VAL A 193 22.23 35.56 -10.77
C VAL A 193 20.91 35.11 -11.40
N MET A 194 20.80 33.83 -11.75
CA MET A 194 19.52 33.22 -12.11
C MET A 194 18.79 32.81 -10.83
N HIS A 195 17.75 33.56 -10.49
CA HIS A 195 16.88 33.31 -9.33
C HIS A 195 16.16 31.96 -9.50
N LEU A 196 16.71 30.89 -8.94
CA LEU A 196 16.19 29.51 -9.04
C LEU A 196 15.50 29.02 -7.75
N THR A 197 14.94 29.93 -6.96
CA THR A 197 14.27 29.61 -5.68
C THR A 197 12.86 28.98 -5.80
N HIS A 198 12.49 28.36 -6.95
CA HIS A 198 11.13 27.83 -7.15
C HIS A 198 11.03 26.40 -7.73
N ASN A 199 12.07 25.57 -7.67
CA ASN A 199 12.05 24.30 -8.43
C ASN A 199 11.99 22.98 -7.62
N GLN A 200 12.30 22.96 -6.33
CA GLN A 200 12.15 21.74 -5.53
C GLN A 200 10.66 21.40 -5.30
N THR A 201 9.84 22.40 -4.96
CA THR A 201 8.39 22.26 -4.83
C THR A 201 7.72 21.89 -6.17
N SER A 202 8.28 22.34 -7.29
CA SER A 202 7.75 22.07 -8.63
C SER A 202 7.96 20.62 -9.10
N ALA A 203 9.02 19.94 -8.67
CA ALA A 203 9.27 18.54 -9.05
C ALA A 203 8.27 17.57 -8.37
N TYR A 204 8.02 17.76 -7.07
CA TYR A 204 7.01 16.99 -6.34
C TYR A 204 5.59 17.35 -6.78
N GLN A 205 5.30 18.63 -7.06
CA GLN A 205 4.02 19.06 -7.59
C GLN A 205 3.76 18.58 -9.02
N MET A 206 4.78 18.43 -9.87
CA MET A 206 4.61 17.87 -11.21
C MET A 206 4.38 16.36 -11.17
N ILE A 207 5.04 15.62 -10.27
CA ILE A 207 4.77 14.19 -10.07
C ILE A 207 3.36 13.98 -9.49
N SER A 208 2.92 14.81 -8.54
CA SER A 208 1.55 14.73 -8.01
C SER A 208 0.49 15.13 -9.03
N LYS A 209 0.72 16.19 -9.83
CA LYS A 209 -0.20 16.59 -10.92
C LYS A 209 -0.26 15.54 -12.01
N THR A 210 0.87 14.92 -12.35
CA THR A 210 0.96 13.89 -13.38
C THR A 210 0.35 12.56 -12.93
N ALA A 211 0.39 12.21 -11.66
CA ALA A 211 -0.27 11.01 -11.13
C ALA A 211 -1.81 11.14 -11.05
N ILE A 212 -2.35 12.35 -11.16
CA ILE A 212 -3.78 12.67 -11.03
C ILE A 212 -4.46 12.91 -12.40
N THR A 213 -3.68 12.94 -13.50
CA THR A 213 -4.22 12.99 -14.88
C THR A 213 -4.03 11.64 -15.56
#